data_AF-A0A3S1CT16-F1
#
_entry.id   AF-A0A3S1CT16-F1
#
_cell.length_a   1.000
_cell.length_b   1.000
_cell.length_c   1.000
_cell.angle_alpha   90.00
_cell.angle_beta   90.00
_cell.angle_gamma   90.00
#
_symmetry.space_group_name_H-M   'P 1'
#
loop_
_entity.id
_entity.type
_entity.pdbx_description
1 polymer ?
#
loop_
_entity_poly.entity_id
_entity_poly.type
_entity_poly.pdbx_seq_one_letter_code
_entity_poly.pdbx_strand_id
1 'polypeptide(L)' 'GTGETHFRVRVVASAFAGMSRIDRHRAVNELLADELKAGVHALAIEPAAPGEKTRW' A
#
# COMPACT_ATOMS: atom_id res chain seq x y z
N GLY A 1 20.56 -10.39 12.99
CA GLY A 1 19.34 -11.01 12.44
C GLY A 1 19.15 -10.46 11.05
N THR A 2 19.52 -11.22 10.04
CA THR A 2 19.51 -10.81 8.62
C THR A 2 18.14 -11.13 8.02
N GLY A 3 17.20 -10.18 8.01
CA GLY A 3 15.86 -10.45 7.46
C GLY A 3 14.83 -9.34 7.45
N GLU A 4 15.19 -8.08 7.74
CA GLU A 4 14.27 -6.94 7.63
C GLU A 4 14.02 -6.61 6.15
N THR A 5 13.12 -7.35 5.50
CA THR A 5 12.78 -7.14 4.09
C THR A 5 11.72 -6.04 4.02
N HIS A 6 12.15 -4.80 3.81
CA HIS A 6 11.26 -3.66 3.61
C HIS A 6 10.70 -3.69 2.18
N PHE A 7 9.38 -3.76 2.06
CA PHE A 7 8.71 -3.72 0.77
C PHE A 7 8.05 -2.37 0.53
N ARG A 8 8.01 -1.95 -0.73
CA ARG A 8 7.27 -0.77 -1.15
C ARG A 8 6.26 -1.16 -2.22
N VAL A 9 4.99 -0.88 -1.96
CA VAL A 9 3.88 -1.21 -2.83
C VAL A 9 3.32 0.08 -3.41
N ARG A 10 3.47 0.25 -4.71
CA ARG A 10 2.90 1.37 -5.48
C ARG A 10 1.73 0.83 -6.27
N VAL A 11 0.56 1.42 -6.09
CA VAL A 11 -0.67 0.93 -6.73
C VAL A 11 -1.47 2.09 -7.29
N VAL A 12 -1.88 1.96 -8.55
CA VAL A 12 -2.76 2.91 -9.22
C VAL A 12 -4.05 2.19 -9.58
N ALA A 13 -5.18 2.67 -9.05
CA ALA A 13 -6.48 2.06 -9.31
C ALA A 13 -7.60 3.09 -9.25
N SER A 14 -8.57 2.98 -10.18
CA SER A 14 -9.75 3.86 -10.21
C SER A 14 -10.59 3.78 -8.95
N ALA A 15 -10.54 2.66 -8.22
CA ALA A 15 -11.21 2.49 -6.93
C ALA A 15 -10.75 3.50 -5.88
N PHE A 16 -9.55 4.07 -5.99
CA PHE A 16 -9.05 5.09 -5.07
C PHE A 16 -9.60 6.49 -5.34
N ALA A 17 -10.28 6.70 -6.48
CA ALA A 17 -10.91 7.97 -6.80
C ALA A 17 -12.00 8.30 -5.78
N GLY A 18 -11.95 9.50 -5.19
CA GLY A 18 -12.89 9.93 -4.15
C GLY A 18 -12.61 9.36 -2.75
N MET A 19 -11.71 8.39 -2.59
CA MET A 19 -11.30 7.91 -1.27
C MET A 19 -10.33 8.87 -0.59
N SER A 20 -10.45 9.02 0.73
CA SER A 20 -9.44 9.72 1.53
C SER A 20 -8.12 8.95 1.52
N ARG A 21 -7.00 9.64 1.78
CA ARG A 21 -5.69 9.00 1.91
C ARG A 21 -5.71 7.84 2.91
N ILE A 22 -6.39 8.01 4.05
CA ILE A 22 -6.44 6.97 5.09
C ILE A 22 -7.24 5.75 4.60
N ASP A 23 -8.37 5.97 3.94
CA ASP A 23 -9.20 4.88 3.40
C ASP A 23 -8.45 4.05 2.36
N ARG A 24 -7.70 4.71 1.47
CA ARG A 24 -6.85 4.02 0.48
C ARG A 24 -5.81 3.13 1.18
N HIS A 25 -5.15 3.66 2.20
CA HIS A 25 -4.18 2.88 2.97
C HIS A 25 -4.85 1.74 3.74
N ARG A 26 -6.06 1.92 4.30
CA ARG A 26 -6.80 0.85 4.96
C ARG A 26 -7.17 -0.26 3.97
N ALA A 27 -7.74 0.08 2.82
CA ALA A 27 -8.11 -0.88 1.80
C ALA A 27 -6.92 -1.74 1.34
N VAL A 28 -5.76 -1.12 1.10
CA VAL A 28 -4.56 -1.86 0.70
C VAL A 28 -3.98 -2.68 1.86
N ASN A 29 -3.99 -2.16 3.10
CA ASN A 29 -3.54 -2.92 4.26
C ASN A 29 -4.44 -4.12 4.55
N GLU A 30 -5.76 -4.00 4.39
CA GLU A 30 -6.69 -5.11 4.57
C GLU A 30 -6.43 -6.22 3.54
N LEU A 31 -6.19 -5.84 2.28
CA LEU A 31 -5.83 -6.79 1.23
C LEU A 31 -4.49 -7.50 1.52
N LEU A 32 -3.51 -6.79 2.07
CA LEU A 32 -2.17 -7.31 2.36
C LEU A 32 -2.04 -7.86 3.78
N ALA A 33 -3.10 -7.87 4.59
CA ALA A 33 -3.05 -8.25 5.99
C ALA A 33 -2.61 -9.71 6.19
N ASP A 34 -2.99 -10.59 5.26
CA ASP A 34 -2.62 -12.01 5.30
C ASP A 34 -1.12 -12.21 4.98
N GLU A 35 -0.63 -11.53 3.94
CA GLU A 35 0.80 -11.54 3.56
C GLU A 35 1.69 -10.88 4.63
N LEU A 36 1.18 -9.87 5.32
CA LEU A 36 1.88 -9.24 6.44
C LEU A 36 2.05 -10.20 7.62
N LYS A 37 1.02 -10.99 7.93
CA LYS A 37 1.11 -12.04 8.95
C LYS A 37 2.09 -13.14 8.57
N ALA A 38 2.30 -13.37 7.27
CA ALA A 38 3.21 -14.39 6.76
C ALA A 38 4.70 -14.05 6.93
N GLY A 39 5.07 -12.83 7.36
CA GLY A 39 6.44 -12.53 7.82
C GLY A 39 7.08 -11.25 7.26
N VAL A 40 6.32 -10.39 6.56
CA VAL A 40 6.83 -9.08 6.12
C VAL A 40 7.06 -8.16 7.32
N HIS A 41 8.32 -7.73 7.51
CA HIS A 41 8.69 -6.88 8.65
C HIS A 41 8.18 -5.43 8.53
N ALA A 42 8.18 -4.86 7.32
CA ALA A 42 7.61 -3.54 7.08
C ALA A 42 7.20 -3.38 5.61
N LEU A 43 6.06 -2.73 5.37
CA LEU A 43 5.69 -2.25 4.04
C LEU A 43 5.39 -0.75 4.02
N ALA A 44 5.77 -0.10 2.92
CA ALA A 44 5.34 1.24 2.57
C ALA A 44 4.32 1.15 1.42
N ILE A 45 3.11 1.65 1.65
CA ILE A 45 2.05 1.68 0.63
C ILE A 45 1.96 3.09 0.07
N GLU A 46 1.94 3.21 -1.26
CA GLU A 46 1.73 4.44 -1.99
C GLU A 46 0.55 4.27 -2.97
N PRO A 47 -0.71 4.52 -2.53
CA PRO A 47 -1.90 4.32 -3.35
C PRO A 47 -2.33 5.62 -4.05
N ALA A 48 -2.54 5.58 -5.36
CA ALA A 48 -2.97 6.74 -6.15
C ALA A 48 -4.12 6.41 -7.11
N ALA A 49 -5.02 7.36 -7.33
CA ALA A 49 -6.02 7.27 -8.36
C ALA A 49 -5.42 7.62 -9.75
N PRO A 50 -5.99 7.11 -10.86
CA PRO A 50 -5.59 7.50 -12.20
C PRO A 50 -5.67 9.02 -12.37
N GLY A 51 -4.58 9.63 -12.82
CA GLY A 51 -4.47 11.08 -13.01
C GLY A 51 -3.98 11.86 -11.79
N GLU A 52 -3.78 11.23 -10.62
CA GLU A 52 -3.11 11.89 -9.49
C GLU A 52 -1.60 11.95 -9.69
N LYS A 53 -0.98 13.03 -9.19
CA LYS A 53 0.49 13.16 -9.21
C LYS A 53 1.11 12.25 -8.16
N THR A 54 1.86 11.27 -8.63
CA THR A 54 2.67 10.38 -7.80
C THR A 54 4.10 10.94 -7.69
N ARG A 55 4.72 10.94 -6.50
CA ARG A 55 6.05 11.57 -6.26
C ARG A 55 7.20 10.55 -6.25
N TRP A 56 7.07 9.46 -6.98
CA TRP A 56 7.87 8.25 -6.77
C TRP A 56 8.51 7.69 -8.03
#